data_AF-A0A926AHP3-F1
#
_entry.id   AF-A0A926AHP3-F1
#
_cell.length_a   1.000
_cell.length_b   1.000
_cell.length_c   1.000
_cell.angle_alpha   90.00
_cell.angle_beta   90.00
_cell.angle_gamma   90.00
#
_symmetry.space_group_name_H-M   'P 1'
#
loop_
_entity.id
_entity.type
_entity.pdbx_description
1 polymer ?
#
loop_
_entity_poly.entity_id
_entity_poly.type
_entity_poly.pdbx_seq_one_letter_code
_entity_poly.pdbx_strand_id
1 'polypeptide(L)'
;MSTTTMSSAKSLQVAAARDLGPQFADNPNRMVGQDGAFSIPLDEHETLWYFGDTLVGTRPTTHSIWQIDGQPVGPWDMSGRGTFEHMINNTGLILPSQTGDGGLKNFRYLLDEKGGLKTLLPLERDEHPDWIRMWCQHGICIDRRVYLSFIKVQMLKENTGPLPIAFEIVGSGLAVGNRGEWKFKRITRDGNDILWRADEPHFATA
;
A
#
# COMPACT_ATOMS: atom_id res chain seq x y z
N MET A 1 10.51 -42.75 38.74
CA MET A 1 9.80 -41.82 37.84
C MET A 1 10.65 -40.57 37.73
N SER A 2 11.22 -40.31 36.55
CA SER A 2 12.11 -39.16 36.32
C SER A 2 11.26 -37.99 35.83
N THR A 3 11.17 -36.92 36.60
CA THR A 3 10.51 -35.67 36.21
C THR A 3 11.45 -34.83 35.37
N THR A 4 11.26 -34.85 34.06
CA THR A 4 11.90 -33.93 33.12
C THR A 4 11.33 -32.53 33.35
N THR A 5 12.11 -31.64 33.95
CA THR A 5 11.80 -30.20 34.01
C THR A 5 11.86 -29.62 32.60
N MET A 6 10.69 -29.23 32.06
CA MET A 6 10.63 -28.41 30.86
C MET A 6 11.26 -27.04 31.15
N SER A 7 12.32 -26.72 30.41
CA SER A 7 12.87 -25.37 30.34
C SER A 7 11.77 -24.42 29.88
N SER A 8 11.37 -23.45 30.72
CA SER A 8 10.41 -22.40 30.34
C SER A 8 10.96 -21.67 29.10
N ALA A 9 10.26 -21.78 27.97
CA ALA A 9 10.61 -21.01 26.78
C ALA A 9 10.64 -19.52 27.16
N LYS A 10 11.79 -18.86 26.97
CA LYS A 10 11.89 -17.41 27.19
C LYS A 10 10.89 -16.73 26.25
N SER A 11 9.94 -16.01 26.84
CA SER A 11 8.99 -15.19 26.07
C SER A 11 9.75 -14.10 25.34
N LEU A 12 9.61 -14.03 24.02
CA LEU A 12 10.06 -12.87 23.24
C LEU A 12 9.32 -11.62 23.75
N GLN A 13 10.06 -10.56 24.02
CA GLN A 13 9.49 -9.27 24.40
C GLN A 13 9.86 -8.23 23.35
N VAL A 14 8.90 -7.39 22.97
CA VAL A 14 9.16 -6.22 22.14
C VAL A 14 10.03 -5.26 22.93
N ALA A 15 11.26 -5.04 22.49
CA ALA A 15 12.20 -4.17 23.18
C ALA A 15 11.77 -2.69 23.14
N ALA A 16 11.29 -2.23 21.99
CA ALA A 16 10.75 -0.88 21.79
C ALA A 16 9.89 -0.83 20.51
N ALA A 17 8.96 0.13 20.47
CA ALA A 17 8.23 0.52 19.27
C ALA A 17 8.20 2.04 19.16
N ARG A 18 8.30 2.58 17.95
CA ARG A 18 8.22 4.02 17.67
C ARG A 18 7.29 4.26 16.49
N ASP A 19 6.40 5.24 16.62
CA ASP A 19 5.58 5.69 15.51
C ASP A 19 6.44 6.48 14.51
N LEU A 20 6.57 5.94 13.30
CA LEU A 20 7.25 6.60 12.18
C LEU A 20 6.28 7.38 11.29
N GLY A 21 4.97 7.24 11.47
CA GLY A 21 3.94 7.95 10.71
C GLY A 21 4.11 9.47 10.66
N PRO A 22 4.46 10.16 11.76
CA PRO A 22 4.64 11.60 11.78
C PRO A 22 5.68 12.13 10.79
N GLN A 23 6.69 11.33 10.44
CA GLN A 23 7.74 11.76 9.50
C GLN A 23 7.20 11.98 8.08
N PHE A 24 6.04 11.41 7.74
CA PHE A 24 5.39 11.58 6.46
C PHE A 24 4.34 12.71 6.48
N ALA A 25 3.97 13.22 7.65
CA ALA A 25 2.86 14.16 7.81
C ALA A 25 3.17 15.57 7.28
N ASP A 26 4.45 15.96 7.28
CA ASP A 26 4.90 17.23 6.70
C ASP A 26 5.50 16.99 5.32
N ASN A 27 4.67 17.17 4.29
CA ASN A 27 5.08 17.00 2.90
C ASN A 27 4.34 18.03 2.00
N PRO A 28 5.00 18.52 0.94
CA PRO A 28 4.40 19.53 0.05
C PRO A 28 3.24 18.99 -0.78
N ASN A 29 3.11 17.66 -0.86
CA ASN A 29 2.09 16.97 -1.64
C ASN A 29 0.80 16.72 -0.86
N ARG A 30 0.73 17.17 0.40
CA ARG A 30 -0.45 17.06 1.26
C ARG A 30 -0.96 15.63 1.41
N MET A 31 -0.06 14.65 1.32
CA MET A 31 -0.32 13.28 1.72
C MET A 31 -0.62 13.28 3.22
N VAL A 32 -1.76 12.72 3.63
CA VAL A 32 -2.16 12.69 5.05
C VAL A 32 -2.28 11.28 5.61
N GLY A 33 -2.45 10.28 4.74
CA GLY A 33 -2.59 8.87 5.10
C GLY A 33 -2.35 7.94 3.92
N GLN A 34 -1.82 6.75 4.19
CA GLN A 34 -1.52 5.72 3.20
C GLN A 34 -1.81 4.35 3.80
N ASP A 35 -2.36 3.46 2.97
CA ASP A 35 -2.50 2.04 3.29
C ASP A 35 -1.32 1.22 2.74
N GLY A 36 -1.10 0.03 3.31
CA GLY A 36 -0.02 -0.87 2.93
C GLY A 36 1.34 -0.43 3.47
N ALA A 37 2.24 -0.03 2.56
CA ALA A 37 3.69 0.21 2.76
C ALA A 37 4.57 -1.02 2.53
N PHE A 38 4.70 -1.42 1.27
CA PHE A 38 5.60 -2.48 0.83
C PHE A 38 6.93 -1.89 0.37
N SER A 39 8.01 -2.27 1.03
CA SER A 39 9.38 -1.89 0.66
C SER A 39 9.99 -2.90 -0.31
N ILE A 40 10.39 -2.44 -1.49
CA ILE A 40 10.93 -3.25 -2.58
C ILE A 40 12.37 -2.78 -2.85
N PRO A 41 13.38 -3.58 -2.50
CA PRO A 41 14.77 -3.26 -2.83
C PRO A 41 14.94 -3.09 -4.34
N LEU A 42 15.57 -1.98 -4.75
CA LEU A 42 15.87 -1.70 -6.15
C LEU A 42 17.31 -2.08 -6.48
N ASP A 43 18.22 -1.76 -5.56
CA ASP A 43 19.62 -2.14 -5.52
C ASP A 43 20.14 -1.96 -4.08
N GLU A 44 21.46 -1.92 -3.91
CA GLU A 44 22.13 -1.68 -2.62
C GLU A 44 21.97 -0.25 -2.07
N HIS A 45 21.43 0.68 -2.85
CA HIS A 45 21.36 2.10 -2.54
C HIS A 45 19.94 2.65 -2.40
N GLU A 46 18.92 2.02 -2.99
CA GLU A 46 17.56 2.55 -2.99
C GLU A 46 16.49 1.47 -2.79
N THR A 47 15.38 1.88 -2.19
CA THR A 47 14.18 1.08 -2.02
C THR A 47 12.98 1.84 -2.56
N LEU A 48 12.14 1.17 -3.36
CA LEU A 48 10.81 1.65 -3.71
C LEU A 48 9.86 1.29 -2.57
N TRP A 49 9.19 2.27 -1.99
CA TRP A 49 8.05 2.03 -1.13
C TRP A 49 6.78 2.22 -1.94
N TYR A 50 5.94 1.19 -1.93
CA TYR A 50 4.65 1.18 -2.60
C TYR A 50 3.52 1.19 -1.57
N PHE A 51 2.56 2.09 -1.78
CA PHE A 51 1.40 2.25 -0.92
C PHE A 51 0.13 1.97 -1.71
N GLY A 52 -0.89 1.46 -1.01
CA GLY A 52 -2.25 1.37 -1.52
C GLY A 52 -2.96 2.72 -1.43
N ASP A 53 -4.23 2.68 -1.02
CA ASP A 53 -5.10 3.84 -0.92
C ASP A 53 -4.38 4.98 -0.16
N THR A 54 -4.24 6.11 -0.85
CA THR A 54 -3.50 7.28 -0.39
C THR A 54 -4.44 8.46 -0.30
N LEU A 55 -4.63 8.99 0.91
CA LEU A 55 -5.45 10.15 1.20
C LEU A 55 -4.64 11.42 1.03
N VAL A 56 -5.18 12.38 0.28
CA VAL A 56 -4.61 13.71 0.06
C VAL A 56 -5.54 14.77 0.62
N GLY A 57 -5.00 15.75 1.36
CA GLY A 57 -5.78 16.86 1.89
C GLY A 57 -5.16 17.49 3.14
N THR A 58 -5.98 17.68 4.17
CA THR A 58 -5.53 18.23 5.46
C THR A 58 -5.66 17.16 6.52
N ARG A 59 -4.60 16.92 7.31
CA ARG A 59 -4.65 15.86 8.33
C ARG A 59 -5.57 16.29 9.48
N PRO A 60 -6.60 15.52 9.83
CA PRO A 60 -7.42 15.80 11.00
C PRO A 60 -6.59 15.63 12.29
N THR A 61 -6.83 16.50 13.27
CA THR A 61 -6.10 16.50 14.54
C THR A 61 -6.85 15.80 15.68
N THR A 62 -8.14 15.52 15.50
CA THR A 62 -9.05 15.06 16.57
C THR A 62 -9.62 13.66 16.35
N HIS A 63 -9.39 13.06 15.18
CA HIS A 63 -9.94 11.75 14.81
C HIS A 63 -9.01 11.00 13.86
N SER A 64 -9.27 9.71 13.70
CA SER A 64 -8.55 8.86 12.75
C SER A 64 -8.74 9.36 11.32
N ILE A 65 -7.68 9.34 10.51
CA ILE A 65 -7.76 9.58 9.06
C ILE A 65 -8.63 8.55 8.33
N TRP A 66 -8.86 7.39 8.96
CA TRP A 66 -9.71 6.32 8.42
C TRP A 66 -11.15 6.39 8.94
N GLN A 67 -11.54 7.53 9.52
CA GLN A 67 -12.91 7.80 9.94
C GLN A 67 -13.35 9.20 9.51
N ILE A 68 -14.58 9.32 9.01
CA ILE A 68 -15.26 10.58 8.73
C ILE A 68 -16.60 10.56 9.45
N ASP A 69 -16.87 11.60 10.24
CA ASP A 69 -18.13 11.74 10.99
C ASP A 69 -18.48 10.48 11.82
N GLY A 70 -17.45 9.84 12.38
CA GLY A 70 -17.57 8.62 13.20
C GLY A 70 -17.78 7.33 12.41
N GLN A 71 -17.75 7.37 11.07
CA GLN A 71 -17.87 6.20 10.20
C GLN A 71 -16.53 5.86 9.54
N PRO A 72 -16.18 4.57 9.35
CA PRO A 72 -15.00 4.19 8.59
C PRO A 72 -15.00 4.78 7.17
N VAL A 73 -13.83 5.11 6.65
CA VAL A 73 -13.64 5.41 5.23
C VAL A 73 -14.04 4.17 4.42
N GLY A 74 -14.99 4.34 3.51
CA GLY A 74 -15.49 3.27 2.66
C GLY A 74 -15.04 3.40 1.20
N PRO A 75 -15.70 2.66 0.28
CA PRO A 75 -15.27 2.55 -1.11
C PRO A 75 -15.35 3.83 -1.93
N TRP A 76 -16.23 4.75 -1.57
CA TRP A 76 -16.63 5.88 -2.40
C TRP A 76 -15.50 6.89 -2.64
N ASP A 77 -15.67 7.69 -3.70
CA ASP A 77 -14.87 8.89 -3.93
C ASP A 77 -14.82 9.78 -2.68
N MET A 78 -13.60 10.01 -2.22
CA MET A 78 -13.27 10.80 -1.02
C MET A 78 -13.13 12.28 -1.32
N SER A 79 -13.31 12.69 -2.57
CA SER A 79 -13.15 14.08 -2.99
C SER A 79 -14.10 15.01 -2.26
N GLY A 80 -13.54 15.97 -1.52
CA GLY A 80 -14.29 16.95 -0.74
C GLY A 80 -14.99 16.39 0.51
N ARG A 81 -14.67 15.17 0.94
CA ARG A 81 -15.25 14.58 2.16
C ARG A 81 -14.36 14.82 3.37
N GLY A 82 -14.94 15.32 4.45
CA GLY A 82 -14.21 15.65 5.67
C GLY A 82 -13.11 16.69 5.38
N THR A 83 -11.86 16.31 5.60
CA THR A 83 -10.68 17.14 5.34
C THR A 83 -9.89 16.69 4.10
N PHE A 84 -10.41 15.73 3.35
CA PHE A 84 -9.74 15.13 2.21
C PHE A 84 -10.17 15.77 0.88
N GLU A 85 -9.21 15.94 -0.01
CA GLU A 85 -9.40 16.51 -1.34
C GLU A 85 -9.67 15.44 -2.37
N HIS A 86 -9.06 14.27 -2.21
CA HIS A 86 -9.27 13.07 -3.03
C HIS A 86 -8.51 11.88 -2.41
N MET A 87 -8.73 10.70 -2.98
CA MET A 87 -8.01 9.47 -2.66
C MET A 87 -7.41 8.87 -3.93
N ILE A 88 -6.15 8.46 -3.87
CA ILE A 88 -5.42 7.83 -4.97
C ILE A 88 -5.28 6.35 -4.65
N ASN A 89 -5.55 5.48 -5.62
CA ASN A 89 -5.57 4.02 -5.44
C ASN A 89 -4.22 3.43 -4.97
N ASN A 90 -3.13 4.01 -5.45
CA ASN A 90 -1.79 3.63 -5.05
C ASN A 90 -0.80 4.75 -5.36
N THR A 91 0.25 4.84 -4.55
CA THR A 91 1.34 5.79 -4.75
C THR A 91 2.67 5.15 -4.35
N GLY A 92 3.77 5.88 -4.50
CA GLY A 92 5.04 5.41 -3.97
C GLY A 92 6.04 6.51 -3.74
N LEU A 93 7.11 6.14 -3.05
CA LEU A 93 8.28 6.97 -2.82
C LEU A 93 9.56 6.17 -3.04
N ILE A 94 10.65 6.88 -3.26
CA ILE A 94 11.99 6.31 -3.27
C ILE A 94 12.68 6.70 -1.96
N LEU A 95 13.21 5.69 -1.27
CA LEU A 95 13.96 5.85 -0.03
C LEU A 95 15.41 5.41 -0.28
N PRO A 96 16.40 6.31 -0.10
CA PRO A 96 17.81 5.93 -0.07
C PRO A 96 18.09 4.97 1.09
N SER A 97 19.03 4.05 0.88
CA SER A 97 19.47 3.05 1.85
C SER A 97 19.90 3.71 3.16
N GLN A 98 19.27 3.28 4.25
CA GLN A 98 19.53 3.78 5.59
C GLN A 98 18.99 2.79 6.64
N THR A 99 19.49 2.91 7.87
CA THR A 99 18.94 2.21 9.03
C THR A 99 17.69 2.92 9.56
N GLY A 100 16.74 2.16 10.12
CA GLY A 100 15.53 2.72 10.75
C GLY A 100 15.78 3.46 12.07
N ASP A 101 16.99 3.43 12.63
CA ASP A 101 17.34 4.01 13.94
C ASP A 101 16.92 5.48 14.07
N GLY A 102 17.07 6.26 13.00
CA GLY A 102 16.70 7.67 12.93
C GLY A 102 15.32 7.98 12.36
N GLY A 103 14.52 6.96 12.04
CA GLY A 103 13.34 7.08 11.18
C GLY A 103 13.72 7.02 9.69
N LEU A 104 12.74 7.17 8.80
CA LEU A 104 12.99 7.18 7.35
C LEU A 104 13.12 8.63 6.88
N LYS A 105 14.33 9.02 6.47
CA LYS A 105 14.67 10.38 6.06
C LYS A 105 15.01 10.44 4.58
N ASN A 106 14.97 11.65 4.01
CA ASN A 106 15.39 11.92 2.63
C ASN A 106 14.65 11.10 1.56
N PHE A 107 13.44 10.61 1.87
CA PHE A 107 12.59 10.01 0.87
C PHE A 107 12.07 11.09 -0.09
N ARG A 108 11.70 10.65 -1.30
CA ARG A 108 11.00 11.49 -2.27
C ARG A 108 9.78 10.78 -2.80
N TYR A 109 8.62 11.44 -2.73
CA TYR A 109 7.43 10.95 -3.42
C TYR A 109 7.65 10.92 -4.93
N LEU A 110 7.06 9.94 -5.57
CA LEU A 110 6.99 9.86 -7.01
C LEU A 110 5.85 10.76 -7.48
N LEU A 111 6.18 11.74 -8.30
CA LEU A 111 5.24 12.77 -8.75
C LEU A 111 4.87 12.61 -10.22
N ASP A 112 3.68 13.07 -10.58
CA ASP A 112 3.25 13.21 -11.96
C ASP A 112 3.83 14.49 -12.59
N GLU A 113 3.53 14.72 -13.87
CA GLU A 113 4.01 15.88 -14.63
C GLU A 113 3.47 17.23 -14.09
N LYS A 114 2.43 17.20 -13.27
CA LYS A 114 1.83 18.38 -12.63
C LYS A 114 2.35 18.61 -11.20
N GLY A 115 3.24 17.74 -10.71
CA GLY A 115 3.77 17.78 -9.35
C GLY A 115 2.87 17.15 -8.28
N GLY A 116 1.76 16.50 -8.68
CA GLY A 116 0.90 15.73 -7.80
C GLY A 116 1.47 14.34 -7.50
N LEU A 117 0.95 13.65 -6.47
CA LEU A 117 1.34 12.26 -6.22
C LEU A 117 0.97 11.37 -7.41
N LYS A 118 1.90 10.51 -7.83
CA LYS A 118 1.73 9.67 -9.00
C LYS A 118 1.06 8.34 -8.66
N THR A 119 0.01 7.99 -9.40
CA THR A 119 -0.50 6.62 -9.47
C THR A 119 0.50 5.73 -10.21
N LEU A 120 1.01 4.69 -9.55
CA LEU A 120 2.04 3.82 -10.11
C LEU A 120 1.44 2.72 -11.00
N LEU A 121 0.34 2.11 -10.54
CA LEU A 121 -0.45 1.11 -11.25
C LEU A 121 -1.86 1.67 -11.48
N PRO A 122 -2.13 2.26 -12.66
CA PRO A 122 -3.45 2.83 -12.94
C PRO A 122 -4.50 1.74 -13.13
N LEU A 123 -5.76 2.09 -12.84
CA LEU A 123 -6.93 1.30 -13.21
C LEU A 123 -7.12 1.28 -14.75
N GLU A 124 -7.73 0.21 -15.26
CA GLU A 124 -8.12 0.06 -16.66
C GLU A 124 -9.54 0.58 -16.90
N ARG A 125 -9.93 0.71 -18.17
CA ARG A 125 -11.14 1.45 -18.59
C ARG A 125 -12.43 0.98 -17.92
N ASP A 126 -12.53 -0.31 -17.62
CA ASP A 126 -13.75 -0.93 -17.09
C ASP A 126 -13.69 -1.13 -15.57
N GLU A 127 -12.63 -0.63 -14.92
CA GLU A 127 -12.43 -0.70 -13.47
C GLU A 127 -12.87 0.60 -12.80
N HIS A 128 -13.93 0.54 -12.01
CA HIS A 128 -14.47 1.72 -11.35
C HIS A 128 -13.61 2.09 -10.11
N PRO A 129 -13.15 3.35 -9.97
CA PRO A 129 -12.22 3.75 -8.91
C PRO A 129 -12.76 3.58 -7.49
N ASP A 130 -14.08 3.65 -7.31
CA ASP A 130 -14.70 3.41 -6.00
C ASP A 130 -14.82 1.94 -5.64
N TRP A 131 -14.81 1.05 -6.63
CA TRP A 131 -15.18 -0.35 -6.43
C TRP A 131 -14.00 -1.30 -6.60
N ILE A 132 -13.01 -0.92 -7.40
CA ILE A 132 -11.82 -1.73 -7.65
C ILE A 132 -10.61 -1.06 -6.99
N ARG A 133 -9.86 -1.85 -6.22
CA ARG A 133 -8.53 -1.45 -5.72
C ARG A 133 -7.45 -2.41 -6.20
N MET A 134 -6.28 -1.84 -6.42
CA MET A 134 -5.07 -2.53 -6.83
C MET A 134 -4.03 -2.35 -5.73
N TRP A 135 -3.97 -3.32 -4.83
CA TRP A 135 -3.04 -3.26 -3.70
C TRP A 135 -1.81 -4.12 -4.00
N CYS A 136 -0.63 -3.53 -3.85
CA CYS A 136 0.62 -4.27 -3.95
C CYS A 136 0.71 -5.26 -2.79
N GLN A 137 1.36 -6.40 -3.04
CA GLN A 137 1.66 -7.40 -2.02
C GLN A 137 3.16 -7.61 -1.83
N HIS A 138 3.95 -7.43 -2.91
CA HIS A 138 5.40 -7.51 -2.90
C HIS A 138 5.96 -7.00 -4.24
N GLY A 139 7.29 -6.91 -4.36
CA GLY A 139 7.95 -6.73 -5.64
C GLY A 139 9.41 -7.18 -5.66
N ILE A 140 10.00 -7.18 -6.84
CA ILE A 140 11.43 -7.45 -7.05
C ILE A 140 11.95 -6.56 -8.18
N CYS A 141 13.18 -6.08 -8.04
CA CYS A 141 13.90 -5.43 -9.12
C CYS A 141 14.93 -6.39 -9.73
N ILE A 142 14.89 -6.54 -11.06
CA ILE A 142 15.89 -7.29 -11.84
C ILE A 142 16.41 -6.34 -12.91
N ASP A 143 17.71 -6.01 -12.82
CA ASP A 143 18.35 -4.95 -13.58
C ASP A 143 17.61 -3.61 -13.47
N ARG A 144 16.94 -3.19 -14.55
CA ARG A 144 16.12 -1.96 -14.58
C ARG A 144 14.63 -2.21 -14.49
N ARG A 145 14.20 -3.47 -14.47
CA ARG A 145 12.79 -3.85 -14.44
C ARG A 145 12.35 -4.10 -13.00
N VAL A 146 11.23 -3.50 -12.64
CA VAL A 146 10.58 -3.71 -11.35
C VAL A 146 9.30 -4.50 -11.63
N TYR A 147 9.18 -5.64 -10.97
CA TYR A 147 8.03 -6.51 -11.02
C TYR A 147 7.28 -6.37 -9.70
N LEU A 148 5.99 -6.10 -9.77
CA LEU A 148 5.11 -5.98 -8.61
C LEU A 148 4.14 -7.16 -8.63
N SER A 149 3.95 -7.80 -7.49
CA SER A 149 2.79 -8.63 -7.22
C SER A 149 1.69 -7.75 -6.63
N PHE A 150 0.46 -7.93 -7.09
CA PHE A 150 -0.71 -7.22 -6.61
C PHE A 150 -1.89 -8.16 -6.38
N ILE A 151 -2.80 -7.75 -5.50
CA ILE A 151 -4.18 -8.22 -5.47
C ILE A 151 -5.11 -7.17 -6.05
N LYS A 152 -6.10 -7.67 -6.80
CA LYS A 152 -7.27 -6.91 -7.20
C LYS A 152 -8.39 -7.24 -6.22
N VAL A 153 -8.95 -6.21 -5.60
CA VAL A 153 -10.08 -6.36 -4.69
C VAL A 153 -11.27 -5.57 -5.18
N GLN A 154 -12.45 -6.13 -4.93
CA GLN A 154 -13.74 -5.52 -5.16
C GLN A 154 -14.28 -5.07 -3.80
N MET A 155 -14.43 -3.77 -3.62
CA MET A 155 -14.98 -3.21 -2.40
C MET A 155 -16.47 -3.52 -2.29
N LEU A 156 -16.93 -3.80 -1.06
CA LEU A 156 -18.32 -4.06 -0.76
C LEU A 156 -18.99 -2.79 -0.23
N LYS A 157 -20.23 -2.55 -0.65
CA LYS A 157 -21.02 -1.39 -0.21
C LYS A 157 -21.42 -1.49 1.27
N GLU A 158 -21.70 -2.70 1.72
CA GLU A 158 -22.09 -3.00 3.09
C GLU A 158 -20.99 -3.80 3.77
N ASN A 159 -20.71 -3.41 5.01
CA ASN A 159 -19.76 -4.10 5.85
C ASN A 159 -20.53 -4.80 6.98
N THR A 160 -20.73 -6.10 6.82
CA THR A 160 -21.40 -6.96 7.80
C THR A 160 -20.41 -7.66 8.74
N GLY A 161 -19.11 -7.40 8.56
CA GLY A 161 -18.03 -8.02 9.33
C GLY A 161 -17.45 -7.10 10.41
N PRO A 162 -16.57 -7.64 11.28
CA PRO A 162 -15.95 -6.88 12.37
C PRO A 162 -14.79 -5.97 11.91
N LEU A 163 -14.30 -6.15 10.68
CA LEU A 163 -13.20 -5.34 10.13
C LEU A 163 -13.76 -4.03 9.58
N PRO A 164 -13.04 -2.90 9.61
CA PRO A 164 -13.57 -1.59 9.21
C PRO A 164 -13.85 -1.45 7.70
N ILE A 165 -13.23 -2.29 6.87
CA ILE A 165 -13.34 -2.26 5.41
C ILE A 165 -13.79 -3.64 4.93
N ALA A 166 -14.84 -3.68 4.11
CA ALA A 166 -15.36 -4.89 3.51
C ALA A 166 -14.98 -4.94 2.02
N PHE A 167 -14.35 -6.04 1.62
CA PHE A 167 -13.94 -6.28 0.25
C PHE A 167 -13.90 -7.79 -0.03
N GLU A 168 -13.98 -8.14 -1.30
CA GLU A 168 -13.72 -9.47 -1.82
C GLU A 168 -12.44 -9.45 -2.65
N ILE A 169 -11.62 -10.49 -2.53
CA ILE A 169 -10.48 -10.68 -3.42
C ILE A 169 -11.03 -11.19 -4.75
N VAL A 170 -10.75 -10.48 -5.83
CA VAL A 170 -11.05 -10.92 -7.21
C VAL A 170 -9.99 -11.92 -7.67
N GLY A 171 -8.73 -11.63 -7.32
CA GLY A 171 -7.58 -12.47 -7.63
C GLY A 171 -6.29 -11.66 -7.51
N SER A 172 -5.19 -12.23 -8.00
CA SER A 172 -3.88 -11.61 -8.01
C SER A 172 -3.22 -11.66 -9.38
N GLY A 173 -2.25 -10.78 -9.57
CA GLY A 173 -1.51 -10.67 -10.82
C GLY A 173 -0.14 -10.05 -10.63
N LEU A 174 0.52 -9.82 -11.76
CA LEU A 174 1.83 -9.18 -11.80
C LEU A 174 1.78 -7.91 -12.64
N ALA A 175 2.53 -6.90 -12.24
CA ALA A 175 2.77 -5.71 -13.05
C ALA A 175 4.27 -5.51 -13.24
N VAL A 176 4.66 -4.90 -14.36
CA VAL A 176 6.04 -4.60 -14.70
C VAL A 176 6.20 -3.14 -15.08
N GLY A 177 7.27 -2.51 -14.61
CA GLY A 177 7.67 -1.15 -14.94
C GLY A 177 9.18 -1.01 -14.97
N ASN A 178 9.68 0.13 -15.44
CA ASN A 178 11.10 0.44 -15.44
C ASN A 178 11.46 1.38 -14.28
N ARG A 179 12.58 1.11 -13.62
CA ARG A 179 13.20 2.04 -12.68
C ARG A 179 13.51 3.36 -13.38
N GLY A 180 13.08 4.46 -12.76
CA GLY A 180 13.18 5.81 -13.30
C GLY A 180 11.91 6.29 -14.02
N GLU A 181 11.16 5.40 -14.65
CA GLU A 181 9.88 5.74 -15.29
C GLU A 181 8.70 5.65 -14.32
N TRP A 182 8.74 4.68 -13.40
CA TRP A 182 7.73 4.48 -12.35
C TRP A 182 6.30 4.46 -12.90
N LYS A 183 6.12 3.76 -14.01
CA LYS A 183 4.85 3.50 -14.65
C LYS A 183 4.75 1.99 -14.86
N PHE A 184 3.80 1.37 -14.19
CA PHE A 184 3.61 -0.07 -14.24
C PHE A 184 2.49 -0.44 -15.20
N LYS A 185 2.68 -1.56 -15.90
CA LYS A 185 1.67 -2.20 -16.74
C LYS A 185 1.43 -3.60 -16.22
N ARG A 186 0.17 -3.99 -16.15
CA ARG A 186 -0.20 -5.36 -15.77
C ARG A 186 0.26 -6.34 -16.83
N ILE A 187 0.74 -7.49 -16.39
CA ILE A 187 1.05 -8.63 -17.24
C ILE A 187 -0.25 -9.37 -17.46
N THR A 188 -0.56 -9.66 -18.72
CA THR A 188 -1.78 -10.38 -19.09
C THR A 188 -1.46 -11.76 -19.64
N ARG A 189 -2.37 -12.71 -19.38
CA ARG A 189 -2.40 -14.04 -20.01
C ARG A 189 -3.80 -14.23 -20.60
N ASP A 190 -3.86 -14.51 -21.91
CA ASP A 190 -5.12 -14.67 -22.65
C ASP A 190 -6.08 -13.47 -22.50
N GLY A 191 -5.50 -12.26 -22.41
CA GLY A 191 -6.25 -11.01 -22.22
C GLY A 191 -6.71 -10.72 -20.78
N ASN A 192 -6.36 -11.56 -19.80
CA ASN A 192 -6.70 -11.36 -18.40
C ASN A 192 -5.47 -10.97 -17.57
N ASP A 193 -5.62 -9.98 -16.69
CA ASP A 193 -4.58 -9.50 -15.76
C ASP A 193 -4.58 -10.23 -14.40
N ILE A 194 -5.64 -11.00 -14.12
CA ILE A 194 -5.72 -11.94 -13.01
C ILE A 194 -5.03 -13.24 -13.43
N LEU A 195 -3.80 -13.42 -12.94
CA LEU A 195 -2.98 -14.60 -13.22
C LEU A 195 -3.34 -15.77 -12.30
N TRP A 196 -3.82 -15.45 -11.09
CA TRP A 196 -4.35 -16.42 -10.13
C TRP A 196 -5.67 -15.91 -9.56
N ARG A 197 -6.68 -16.77 -9.59
CA ARG A 197 -8.01 -16.49 -9.04
C ARG A 197 -7.99 -16.47 -7.51
N ALA A 198 -9.07 -15.98 -6.92
CA ALA A 198 -9.24 -15.93 -5.47
C ALA A 198 -9.23 -17.31 -4.79
N ASP A 199 -9.66 -18.34 -5.51
CA ASP A 199 -9.71 -19.74 -5.06
C ASP A 199 -8.45 -20.55 -5.42
N GLU A 200 -7.49 -19.93 -6.10
CA GLU A 200 -6.23 -20.56 -6.49
C GLU A 200 -5.09 -20.18 -5.53
N PRO A 201 -4.15 -21.09 -5.24
CA PRO A 201 -2.94 -20.74 -4.51
C PRO A 201 -2.14 -19.67 -5.25
N HIS A 202 -1.85 -18.57 -4.55
CA HIS A 202 -1.08 -17.47 -5.11
C HIS A 202 -0.08 -16.90 -4.11
N PHE A 203 0.89 -16.13 -4.63
CA PHE A 203 1.77 -15.33 -3.80
C PHE A 203 0.92 -14.32 -3.02
N ALA A 204 0.98 -14.41 -1.69
CA ALA A 204 0.32 -13.50 -0.78
C ALA A 204 1.30 -12.44 -0.25
N THR A 205 0.81 -11.55 0.61
CA THR A 205 1.65 -10.65 1.39
C THR A 205 2.64 -11.45 2.25
N ALA A 206 3.93 -11.11 2.19
CA ALA A 206 4.99 -11.70 3.00
C ALA A 206 5.21 -10.89 4.29
#